data_AF-A0A2E9SJU9-F1
#
_entry.id   AF-A0A2E9SJU9-F1
#
_cell.length_a   1.000
_cell.length_b   1.000
_cell.length_c   1.000
_cell.angle_alpha   90.00
_cell.angle_beta   90.00
_cell.angle_gamma   90.00
#
_symmetry.space_group_name_H-M   'P 1'
#
loop_
_entity.id
_entity.type
_entity.pdbx_description
1 polymer ?
#
loop_
_entity_poly.entity_id
_entity_poly.type
_entity_poly.pdbx_seq_one_letter_code
_entity_poly.pdbx_strand_id
1 'polypeptide(L)'
;MKGPAIFLAQFVGAEPPFNTLEGLCRWAAELGYKGIQLPSFERNLIDLSLAAESQDYCDELKGQVNAAGLEISELSTHLQGQLVAVHPAYDELMDGFAPQALRGKPAERQAWAVDQLMLAAKASQRLGLTAHATFSGALLWQTFYPWPQRPAGLVDSGFAELAKRWRPILDAFDEAGVDCCFEIHPGEDLHDGASFERFLEAVDQHPRANILFDPSHLLLQQLDYLAFIDLYHERIKAFHVKDAEFRPNGRSGVYGGYDAWVDRPGRFRSLGDGQVDFKGIFSKLAQYGYDGWAVLEWECCLKHPEDGAREGAPFIRDHMIRLTDRAFDDFAGVGSDEVFNRRVLGLS
;
A
#
# COMPACT_ATOMS: atom_id res chain seq x y z
N MET A 1 1.86 8.83 -13.25
CA MET A 1 1.53 8.79 -11.81
C MET A 1 0.90 10.08 -11.35
N LYS A 2 0.04 10.01 -10.33
CA LYS A 2 -0.58 11.14 -9.63
C LYS A 2 0.15 11.42 -8.30
N GLY A 3 -0.02 12.60 -7.73
CA GLY A 3 0.58 12.97 -6.45
C GLY A 3 0.97 14.45 -6.39
N PRO A 4 1.54 14.90 -5.25
CA PRO A 4 1.73 14.14 -4.01
C PRO A 4 0.42 13.86 -3.27
N ALA A 5 0.25 12.67 -2.68
CA ALA A 5 -0.86 12.34 -1.80
C ALA A 5 -0.38 12.00 -0.37
N ILE A 6 -1.29 11.94 0.60
CA ILE A 6 -0.98 11.64 2.01
C ILE A 6 -1.99 10.66 2.61
N PHE A 7 -1.52 9.65 3.34
CA PHE A 7 -2.38 8.76 4.09
C PHE A 7 -2.77 9.40 5.42
N LEU A 8 -4.08 9.54 5.66
CA LEU A 8 -4.55 10.32 6.80
C LEU A 8 -4.45 9.62 8.16
N ALA A 9 -4.33 8.28 8.19
CA ALA A 9 -4.39 7.51 9.44
C ALA A 9 -3.38 7.98 10.50
N GLN A 10 -2.16 8.37 10.10
CA GLN A 10 -1.14 8.82 11.05
C GLN A 10 -1.35 10.24 11.59
N PHE A 11 -2.34 10.97 11.04
CA PHE A 11 -2.58 12.37 11.36
C PHE A 11 -3.94 12.61 12.00
N VAL A 12 -4.80 11.59 12.13
CA VAL A 12 -6.07 11.72 12.85
C VAL A 12 -5.79 11.93 14.33
N GLY A 13 -6.49 12.91 14.92
CA GLY A 13 -6.35 13.28 16.33
C GLY A 13 -7.67 13.71 16.95
N ALA A 14 -7.67 13.94 18.26
CA ALA A 14 -8.88 14.38 18.98
C ALA A 14 -9.19 15.87 18.80
N GLU A 15 -8.18 16.68 18.47
CA GLU A 15 -8.27 18.14 18.43
C GLU A 15 -8.26 18.68 16.98
N PRO A 16 -8.90 19.83 16.70
CA PRO A 16 -8.79 20.50 15.41
C PRO A 16 -7.34 20.89 15.06
N PRO A 17 -6.94 20.86 13.77
CA PRO A 17 -7.74 20.48 12.61
C PRO A 17 -7.83 18.96 12.35
N PHE A 18 -7.20 18.14 13.19
CA PHE A 18 -6.95 16.71 12.95
C PHE A 18 -8.15 15.78 13.26
N ASN A 19 -9.24 16.32 13.77
CA ASN A 19 -10.40 15.55 14.24
C ASN A 19 -11.58 15.49 13.26
N THR A 20 -11.46 16.14 12.10
CA THR A 20 -12.50 16.16 11.06
C THR A 20 -11.89 16.01 9.68
N LEU A 21 -12.66 15.46 8.72
CA LEU A 21 -12.22 15.40 7.33
C LEU A 21 -11.94 16.79 6.75
N GLU A 22 -12.79 17.78 7.01
CA GLU A 22 -12.61 19.14 6.49
C GLU A 22 -11.30 19.76 6.96
N GLY A 23 -11.00 19.64 8.26
CA GLY A 23 -9.78 20.16 8.86
C GLY A 23 -8.53 19.50 8.28
N LEU A 24 -8.53 18.17 8.16
CA LEU A 24 -7.43 17.41 7.55
C LEU A 24 -7.24 17.74 6.07
N CYS A 25 -8.32 17.87 5.30
CA CYS A 25 -8.26 18.28 3.89
C CYS A 25 -7.64 19.66 3.73
N ARG A 26 -8.10 20.64 4.52
CA ARG A 26 -7.54 22.00 4.49
C ARG A 26 -6.05 22.01 4.84
N TRP A 27 -5.69 21.31 5.91
CA TRP A 27 -4.31 21.17 6.35
C TRP A 27 -3.42 20.51 5.29
N ALA A 28 -3.83 19.38 4.72
CA ALA A 28 -3.09 18.70 3.65
C ALA A 28 -2.95 19.59 2.39
N ALA A 29 -4.00 20.32 2.01
CA ALA A 29 -3.94 21.24 0.88
C ALA A 29 -2.94 22.40 1.12
N GLU A 30 -2.91 22.96 2.33
CA GLU A 30 -1.94 24.01 2.72
C GLU A 30 -0.49 23.53 2.65
N LEU A 31 -0.23 22.24 2.93
CA LEU A 31 1.09 21.62 2.78
C LEU A 31 1.48 21.32 1.32
N GLY A 32 0.52 21.39 0.40
CA GLY A 32 0.75 21.19 -1.04
C GLY A 32 0.39 19.81 -1.57
N TYR A 33 -0.30 18.98 -0.78
CA TYR A 33 -0.85 17.71 -1.26
C TYR A 33 -1.95 17.92 -2.31
N LYS A 34 -2.18 16.88 -3.11
CA LYS A 34 -3.19 16.81 -4.19
C LYS A 34 -4.15 15.64 -4.02
N GLY A 35 -3.80 14.66 -3.20
CA GLY A 35 -4.67 13.53 -2.88
C GLY A 35 -4.59 13.15 -1.41
N ILE A 36 -5.64 12.49 -0.93
CA ILE A 36 -5.69 11.88 0.40
C ILE A 36 -6.10 10.41 0.28
N GLN A 37 -5.39 9.54 0.99
CA GLN A 37 -5.82 8.17 1.19
C GLN A 37 -6.62 8.10 2.49
N LEU A 38 -7.85 7.56 2.42
CA LEU A 38 -8.79 7.57 3.54
C LEU A 38 -8.79 6.22 4.27
N PRO A 39 -8.41 6.18 5.57
CA PRO A 39 -8.61 4.98 6.38
C PRO A 39 -10.09 4.76 6.64
N SER A 40 -10.61 3.63 6.16
CA SER A 40 -12.03 3.28 6.24
C SER A 40 -12.53 2.96 7.65
N PHE A 41 -11.63 2.73 8.61
CA PHE A 41 -11.97 2.48 10.01
C PHE A 41 -12.22 3.77 10.81
N GLU A 42 -11.76 4.92 10.29
CA GLU A 42 -11.87 6.22 10.97
C GLU A 42 -13.24 6.85 10.74
N ARG A 43 -14.18 6.56 11.65
CA ARG A 43 -15.59 7.01 11.55
C ARG A 43 -15.77 8.52 11.50
N ASN A 44 -14.80 9.28 12.01
CA ASN A 44 -14.82 10.75 11.94
C ASN A 44 -14.50 11.27 10.52
N LEU A 45 -13.94 10.42 9.66
CA LEU A 45 -13.58 10.76 8.28
C LEU A 45 -14.58 10.18 7.28
N ILE A 46 -15.03 8.95 7.49
CA ILE A 46 -15.94 8.24 6.59
C ILE A 46 -16.85 7.28 7.35
N ASP A 47 -18.14 7.26 7.00
CA ASP A 47 -19.05 6.17 7.34
C ASP A 47 -19.05 5.16 6.19
N LEU A 48 -18.32 4.06 6.38
CA LEU A 48 -18.14 3.04 5.34
C LEU A 48 -19.44 2.35 4.93
N SER A 49 -20.36 2.15 5.88
CA SER A 49 -21.65 1.50 5.60
C SER A 49 -22.50 2.42 4.72
N LEU A 50 -22.58 3.70 5.11
CA LEU A 50 -23.32 4.69 4.33
C LEU A 50 -22.68 4.91 2.95
N ALA A 51 -21.35 4.92 2.87
CA ALA A 51 -20.61 4.99 1.61
C ALA A 51 -20.93 3.81 0.68
N ALA A 52 -21.09 2.59 1.20
CA ALA A 52 -21.45 1.44 0.39
C ALA A 52 -22.91 1.50 -0.14
N GLU A 53 -23.80 2.15 0.61
CA GLU A 53 -25.25 2.15 0.35
C GLU A 53 -25.73 3.37 -0.44
N SER A 54 -25.06 4.52 -0.31
CA SER A 54 -25.53 5.81 -0.83
C SER A 54 -24.54 6.45 -1.80
N GLN A 55 -24.98 6.67 -3.05
CA GLN A 55 -24.22 7.47 -4.01
C GLN A 55 -24.15 8.93 -3.58
N ASP A 56 -25.25 9.49 -3.09
CA ASP A 56 -25.33 10.89 -2.64
C ASP A 56 -24.30 11.18 -1.54
N TYR A 57 -24.12 10.26 -0.59
CA TYR A 57 -23.09 10.38 0.44
C TYR A 57 -21.68 10.38 -0.15
N CYS A 58 -21.41 9.50 -1.12
CA CYS A 58 -20.11 9.46 -1.80
C CYS A 58 -19.84 10.74 -2.59
N ASP A 59 -20.86 11.31 -3.23
CA ASP A 59 -20.77 12.55 -4.00
C ASP A 59 -20.55 13.76 -3.07
N GLU A 60 -21.21 13.80 -1.92
CA GLU A 60 -20.98 14.81 -0.87
C GLU A 60 -19.57 14.70 -0.29
N LEU A 61 -19.11 13.49 0.05
CA LEU A 61 -17.77 13.22 0.55
C LEU A 61 -16.71 13.68 -0.46
N LYS A 62 -16.87 13.31 -1.73
CA LYS A 62 -15.99 13.78 -2.83
C LYS A 62 -16.07 15.29 -2.99
N GLY A 63 -17.26 15.88 -2.89
CA GLY A 63 -17.46 17.32 -2.96
C GLY A 63 -16.69 18.07 -1.87
N GLN A 64 -16.70 17.55 -0.64
CA GLN A 64 -15.96 18.11 0.49
C GLN A 64 -14.44 18.06 0.27
N VAL A 65 -13.91 16.93 -0.22
CA VAL A 65 -12.48 16.77 -0.53
C VAL A 65 -12.07 17.67 -1.70
N ASN A 66 -12.87 17.69 -2.77
CA ASN A 66 -12.64 18.53 -3.96
C ASN A 66 -12.69 20.03 -3.64
N ALA A 67 -13.55 20.45 -2.70
CA ALA A 67 -13.64 21.86 -2.27
C ALA A 67 -12.33 22.35 -1.62
N ALA A 68 -11.52 21.46 -1.05
CA ALA A 68 -10.17 21.76 -0.56
C ALA A 68 -9.09 21.70 -1.66
N GLY A 69 -9.45 21.38 -2.92
CA GLY A 69 -8.52 21.20 -4.02
C GLY A 69 -7.74 19.87 -3.98
N LEU A 70 -8.32 18.86 -3.32
CA LEU A 70 -7.76 17.51 -3.18
C LEU A 70 -8.66 16.50 -3.90
N GLU A 71 -8.10 15.31 -4.17
CA GLU A 71 -8.86 14.12 -4.61
C GLU A 71 -8.73 13.00 -3.58
N ILE A 72 -9.70 12.08 -3.54
CA ILE A 72 -9.54 10.83 -2.80
C ILE A 72 -8.69 9.90 -3.67
N SER A 73 -7.53 9.47 -3.15
CA SER A 73 -6.63 8.60 -3.90
C SER A 73 -7.12 7.16 -3.88
N GLU A 74 -7.28 6.60 -2.68
CA GLU A 74 -7.77 5.26 -2.39
C GLU A 74 -8.49 5.25 -1.04
N LEU A 75 -9.33 4.23 -0.82
CA LEU A 75 -9.70 3.79 0.52
C LEU A 75 -8.65 2.80 1.03
N SER A 76 -8.52 2.74 2.36
CA SER A 76 -7.56 1.90 3.05
C SER A 76 -8.25 1.06 4.13
N THR A 77 -8.02 -0.25 4.11
CA THR A 77 -8.57 -1.23 5.06
C THR A 77 -7.49 -2.04 5.77
N HIS A 78 -6.25 -1.55 5.91
CA HIS A 78 -5.15 -2.32 6.55
C HIS A 78 -5.58 -3.03 7.85
N LEU A 79 -6.21 -2.32 8.79
CA LEU A 79 -6.67 -2.92 10.04
C LEU A 79 -7.78 -3.96 9.85
N GLN A 80 -8.72 -3.76 8.92
CA GLN A 80 -9.77 -4.73 8.64
C GLN A 80 -9.26 -5.94 7.84
N GLY A 81 -8.40 -5.72 6.86
CA GLY A 81 -7.73 -6.74 6.05
C GLY A 81 -6.89 -7.68 6.91
N GLN A 82 -6.15 -7.13 7.88
CA GLN A 82 -5.45 -7.91 8.92
C GLN A 82 -6.37 -8.94 9.59
N LEU A 83 -7.62 -8.54 9.86
CA LEU A 83 -8.57 -9.35 10.61
C LEU A 83 -9.28 -10.42 9.77
N VAL A 84 -9.10 -10.44 8.44
CA VAL A 84 -9.57 -11.52 7.58
C VAL A 84 -8.88 -12.84 7.94
N ALA A 85 -7.61 -12.79 8.31
CA ALA A 85 -6.81 -13.93 8.72
C ALA A 85 -5.99 -13.61 9.98
N VAL A 86 -6.36 -14.20 11.12
CA VAL A 86 -5.62 -14.05 12.38
C VAL A 86 -5.32 -15.43 12.96
N HIS A 87 -4.03 -15.73 13.10
CA HIS A 87 -3.59 -16.89 13.86
C HIS A 87 -3.85 -16.70 15.38
N PRO A 88 -4.26 -17.74 16.14
CA PRO A 88 -4.55 -17.64 17.57
C PRO A 88 -3.44 -17.02 18.44
N ALA A 89 -2.18 -17.14 18.02
CA ALA A 89 -1.04 -16.53 18.70
C ALA A 89 -1.09 -14.99 18.76
N TYR A 90 -1.84 -14.35 17.86
CA TYR A 90 -2.01 -12.90 17.79
C TYR A 90 -3.41 -12.44 18.19
N ASP A 91 -4.29 -13.36 18.60
CA ASP A 91 -5.72 -13.12 18.73
C ASP A 91 -6.06 -11.97 19.69
N GLU A 92 -5.46 -11.98 20.89
CA GLU A 92 -5.65 -10.95 21.91
C GLU A 92 -5.08 -9.59 21.48
N LEU A 93 -3.98 -9.58 20.73
CA LEU A 93 -3.37 -8.34 20.22
C LEU A 93 -4.23 -7.71 19.12
N MET A 94 -4.83 -8.54 18.26
CA MET A 94 -5.63 -8.10 17.11
C MET A 94 -7.05 -7.65 17.50
N ASP A 95 -7.51 -7.94 18.72
CA ASP A 95 -8.79 -7.43 19.24
C ASP A 95 -8.87 -5.90 19.31
N GLY A 96 -7.73 -5.22 19.35
CA GLY A 96 -7.65 -3.77 19.31
C GLY A 96 -8.21 -3.16 18.02
N PHE A 97 -8.18 -3.92 16.91
CA PHE A 97 -8.53 -3.43 15.57
C PHE A 97 -10.02 -3.58 15.23
N ALA A 98 -10.79 -4.23 16.10
CA ALA A 98 -12.21 -4.45 15.93
C ALA A 98 -13.05 -3.64 16.94
N PRO A 99 -14.35 -3.41 16.66
CA PRO A 99 -15.28 -2.88 17.64
C PRO A 99 -15.23 -3.65 18.97
N GLN A 100 -15.36 -2.93 20.08
CA GLN A 100 -15.24 -3.51 21.44
C GLN A 100 -16.16 -4.71 21.67
N ALA A 101 -17.34 -4.75 21.04
CA ALA A 101 -18.32 -5.83 21.16
C ALA A 101 -17.88 -7.18 20.52
N LEU A 102 -16.83 -7.15 19.69
CA LEU A 102 -16.28 -8.32 18.99
C LEU A 102 -15.00 -8.86 19.63
N ARG A 103 -14.48 -8.19 20.68
CA ARG A 103 -13.26 -8.64 21.37
C ARG A 103 -13.49 -9.97 22.08
N GLY A 104 -12.51 -10.86 22.01
CA GLY A 104 -12.57 -12.24 22.50
C GLY A 104 -13.47 -13.15 21.66
N LYS A 105 -13.87 -12.72 20.45
CA LYS A 105 -14.76 -13.48 19.56
C LYS A 105 -14.17 -13.61 18.15
N PRO A 106 -13.17 -14.49 17.94
CA PRO A 106 -12.35 -14.48 16.73
C PRO A 106 -13.15 -14.74 15.45
N ALA A 107 -14.14 -15.63 15.51
CA ALA A 107 -15.01 -15.92 14.38
C ALA A 107 -15.93 -14.75 14.01
N GLU A 108 -16.54 -14.09 15.01
CA GLU A 108 -17.39 -12.91 14.78
C GLU A 108 -16.56 -11.72 14.29
N ARG A 109 -15.35 -11.53 14.83
CA ARG A 109 -14.39 -10.53 14.38
C ARG A 109 -13.98 -10.73 12.93
N GLN A 110 -13.68 -11.97 12.54
CA GLN A 110 -13.31 -12.31 11.17
C GLN A 110 -14.48 -12.12 10.19
N ALA A 111 -15.70 -12.51 10.58
CA ALA A 111 -16.89 -12.26 9.77
C ALA A 111 -17.12 -10.75 9.57
N TRP A 112 -16.99 -9.96 10.63
CA TRP A 112 -17.08 -8.50 10.56
C TRP A 112 -16.01 -7.91 9.63
N ALA A 113 -14.76 -8.39 9.71
CA ALA A 113 -13.67 -7.94 8.86
C ALA A 113 -13.98 -8.18 7.37
N VAL A 114 -14.47 -9.37 7.03
CA VAL A 114 -14.94 -9.68 5.67
C VAL A 114 -16.04 -8.72 5.26
N ASP A 115 -17.06 -8.50 6.10
CA ASP A 115 -18.15 -7.56 5.80
C ASP A 115 -17.64 -6.13 5.54
N GLN A 116 -16.65 -5.65 6.30
CA GLN A 116 -16.04 -4.34 6.06
C GLN A 116 -15.38 -4.25 4.68
N LEU A 117 -14.67 -5.30 4.25
CA LEU A 117 -14.05 -5.35 2.92
C LEU A 117 -15.11 -5.40 1.80
N MET A 118 -16.24 -6.09 2.02
CA MET A 118 -17.36 -6.10 1.07
C MET A 118 -18.01 -4.70 0.93
N LEU A 119 -18.15 -3.97 2.05
CA LEU A 119 -18.61 -2.58 2.03
C LEU A 119 -17.59 -1.67 1.34
N ALA A 120 -16.30 -1.89 1.58
CA ALA A 120 -15.22 -1.12 0.97
C ALA A 120 -15.14 -1.29 -0.54
N ALA A 121 -15.41 -2.48 -1.09
CA ALA A 121 -15.51 -2.69 -2.54
C ALA A 121 -16.61 -1.79 -3.15
N LYS A 122 -17.81 -1.81 -2.57
CA LYS A 122 -18.95 -0.99 -3.01
C LYS A 122 -18.68 0.52 -2.86
N ALA A 123 -18.14 0.93 -1.72
CA ALA A 123 -17.79 2.33 -1.47
C ALA A 123 -16.72 2.81 -2.47
N SER A 124 -15.71 1.99 -2.76
CA SER A 124 -14.66 2.31 -3.73
C SER A 124 -15.24 2.50 -5.14
N GLN A 125 -16.16 1.61 -5.56
CA GLN A 125 -16.88 1.75 -6.83
C GLN A 125 -17.67 3.06 -6.91
N ARG A 126 -18.46 3.39 -5.87
CA ARG A 126 -19.27 4.61 -5.83
C ARG A 126 -18.45 5.89 -5.82
N LEU A 127 -17.30 5.85 -5.16
CA LEU A 127 -16.33 6.94 -5.17
C LEU A 127 -15.59 7.05 -6.51
N GLY A 128 -15.67 6.04 -7.37
CA GLY A 128 -14.97 5.99 -8.67
C GLY A 128 -13.47 5.76 -8.51
N LEU A 129 -13.06 5.07 -7.46
CA LEU A 129 -11.66 4.70 -7.21
C LEU A 129 -11.28 3.48 -8.04
N THR A 130 -10.00 3.34 -8.36
CA THR A 130 -9.47 2.21 -9.16
C THR A 130 -8.59 1.26 -8.36
N ALA A 131 -8.15 1.67 -7.17
CA ALA A 131 -7.30 0.90 -6.28
C ALA A 131 -7.77 1.03 -4.83
N HIS A 132 -7.45 0.02 -4.02
CA HIS A 132 -7.80 -0.07 -2.60
C HIS A 132 -6.66 -0.68 -1.80
N ALA A 133 -6.18 0.01 -0.76
CA ALA A 133 -5.06 -0.44 0.05
C ALA A 133 -5.53 -1.38 1.18
N THR A 134 -4.84 -2.50 1.41
CA THR A 134 -5.19 -3.44 2.48
C THR A 134 -4.03 -4.33 2.92
N PHE A 135 -4.23 -5.04 4.03
CA PHE A 135 -3.37 -6.14 4.48
C PHE A 135 -4.07 -7.48 4.24
N SER A 136 -3.31 -8.57 4.16
CA SER A 136 -3.88 -9.91 3.94
C SER A 136 -4.35 -10.59 5.22
N GLY A 137 -3.85 -10.17 6.37
CA GLY A 137 -3.79 -10.98 7.56
C GLY A 137 -2.74 -12.09 7.43
N ALA A 138 -2.64 -12.91 8.48
CA ALA A 138 -1.70 -14.01 8.56
C ALA A 138 -2.24 -15.22 9.32
N LEU A 139 -2.01 -16.39 8.73
CA LEU A 139 -2.17 -17.70 9.36
C LEU A 139 -0.82 -18.40 9.57
N LEU A 140 0.22 -18.00 8.83
CA LEU A 140 1.53 -18.65 8.79
C LEU A 140 2.65 -17.79 9.37
N TRP A 141 2.47 -16.49 9.56
CA TRP A 141 3.51 -15.57 10.02
C TRP A 141 4.26 -16.04 11.29
N GLN A 142 3.57 -16.63 12.27
CA GLN A 142 4.19 -17.21 13.47
C GLN A 142 5.16 -18.38 13.18
N THR A 143 5.19 -18.87 11.94
CA THR A 143 6.07 -19.94 11.43
C THR A 143 7.01 -19.46 10.32
N PHE A 144 7.12 -18.14 10.11
CA PHE A 144 8.08 -17.53 9.18
C PHE A 144 9.49 -18.07 9.43
N TYR A 145 9.91 -18.08 10.70
CA TYR A 145 11.17 -18.70 11.09
C TYR A 145 10.97 -20.23 11.15
N PRO A 146 11.67 -21.03 10.31
CA PRO A 146 11.36 -22.44 10.12
C PRO A 146 11.96 -23.33 11.22
N TRP A 147 11.86 -22.91 12.48
CA TRP A 147 12.32 -23.66 13.65
C TRP A 147 11.27 -23.66 14.77
N PRO A 148 10.79 -24.83 15.23
CA PRO A 148 11.11 -26.17 14.71
C PRO A 148 10.68 -26.35 13.24
N GLN A 149 11.18 -27.38 12.58
CA GLN A 149 10.86 -27.63 11.17
C GLN A 149 9.34 -27.65 10.94
N ARG A 150 8.89 -26.86 9.96
CA ARG A 150 7.48 -26.85 9.54
C ARG A 150 7.08 -28.24 9.03
N PRO A 151 5.93 -28.80 9.45
CA PRO A 151 5.39 -30.02 8.86
C PRO A 151 5.19 -29.88 7.35
N ALA A 152 5.37 -30.98 6.61
CA ALA A 152 5.07 -31.01 5.19
C ALA A 152 3.61 -30.62 4.93
N GLY A 153 3.37 -29.76 3.92
CA GLY A 153 2.03 -29.28 3.56
C GLY A 153 1.48 -28.15 4.44
N LEU A 154 2.17 -27.72 5.51
CA LEU A 154 1.70 -26.60 6.35
C LEU A 154 1.54 -25.31 5.54
N VAL A 155 2.56 -24.96 4.74
CA VAL A 155 2.57 -23.72 3.95
C VAL A 155 1.47 -23.76 2.90
N ASP A 156 1.34 -24.86 2.16
CA ASP A 156 0.32 -25.02 1.11
C ASP A 156 -1.09 -24.93 1.71
N SER A 157 -1.31 -25.55 2.88
CA SER A 157 -2.60 -25.49 3.58
C SER A 157 -2.92 -24.08 4.06
N GLY A 158 -1.92 -23.33 4.55
CA GLY A 158 -2.10 -21.95 4.99
C GLY A 158 -2.48 -21.02 3.85
N PHE A 159 -1.78 -21.09 2.71
CA PHE A 159 -2.13 -20.30 1.52
C PHE A 159 -3.46 -20.70 0.90
N ALA A 160 -3.82 -21.99 0.92
CA ALA A 160 -5.14 -22.44 0.47
C ALA A 160 -6.28 -21.87 1.34
N GLU A 161 -6.11 -21.85 2.67
CA GLU A 161 -7.09 -21.24 3.58
C GLU A 161 -7.13 -19.71 3.45
N LEU A 162 -5.97 -19.05 3.28
CA LEU A 162 -5.92 -17.60 3.02
C LEU A 162 -6.65 -17.25 1.71
N ALA A 163 -6.38 -17.98 0.63
CA ALA A 163 -7.04 -17.83 -0.66
C ALA A 163 -8.56 -18.06 -0.57
N LYS A 164 -8.99 -19.08 0.17
CA LYS A 164 -10.42 -19.34 0.41
C LYS A 164 -11.12 -18.17 1.10
N ARG A 165 -10.46 -17.50 2.05
CA ARG A 165 -11.01 -16.33 2.76
C ARG A 165 -11.06 -15.10 1.87
N TRP A 166 -10.03 -14.88 1.06
CA TRP A 166 -9.92 -13.69 0.22
C TRP A 166 -10.68 -13.80 -1.11
N ARG A 167 -10.91 -15.00 -1.65
CA ARG A 167 -11.57 -15.15 -2.95
C ARG A 167 -12.93 -14.42 -3.04
N PRO A 168 -13.88 -14.56 -2.10
CA PRO A 168 -15.14 -13.80 -2.17
C PRO A 168 -14.95 -12.28 -2.10
N ILE A 169 -13.91 -11.81 -1.39
CA ILE A 169 -13.57 -10.39 -1.31
C ILE A 169 -13.03 -9.93 -2.67
N LEU A 170 -12.07 -10.66 -3.23
CA LEU A 170 -11.49 -10.38 -4.53
C LEU A 170 -12.55 -10.38 -5.65
N ASP A 171 -13.49 -11.32 -5.62
CA ASP A 171 -14.61 -11.37 -6.56
C ASP A 171 -15.48 -10.09 -6.44
N ALA A 172 -15.75 -9.61 -5.22
CA ALA A 172 -16.48 -8.35 -5.00
C ALA A 172 -15.72 -7.11 -5.48
N PHE A 173 -14.39 -7.10 -5.30
CA PHE A 173 -13.53 -6.06 -5.87
C PHE A 173 -13.48 -6.11 -7.40
N ASP A 174 -13.64 -7.29 -8.01
CA ASP A 174 -13.73 -7.44 -9.46
C ASP A 174 -15.04 -6.89 -10.00
N GLU A 175 -16.17 -7.21 -9.35
CA GLU A 175 -17.47 -6.61 -9.64
C GLU A 175 -17.45 -5.08 -9.49
N ALA A 176 -16.71 -4.57 -8.51
CA ALA A 176 -16.51 -3.14 -8.28
C ALA A 176 -15.60 -2.47 -9.33
N GLY A 177 -14.78 -3.25 -10.04
CA GLY A 177 -13.77 -2.74 -10.96
C GLY A 177 -12.54 -2.13 -10.29
N VAL A 178 -12.22 -2.55 -9.05
CA VAL A 178 -11.21 -1.93 -8.18
C VAL A 178 -10.13 -2.94 -7.83
N ASP A 179 -8.86 -2.56 -7.98
CA ASP A 179 -7.73 -3.41 -7.64
C ASP A 179 -7.50 -3.46 -6.11
N CYS A 180 -7.53 -4.66 -5.54
CA CYS A 180 -7.19 -4.89 -4.13
C CYS A 180 -5.66 -4.96 -4.01
N CYS A 181 -5.08 -3.95 -3.39
CA CYS A 181 -3.63 -3.74 -3.31
C CYS A 181 -3.14 -4.15 -1.92
N PHE A 182 -2.56 -5.35 -1.83
CA PHE A 182 -1.96 -5.86 -0.60
C PHE A 182 -0.61 -5.18 -0.36
N GLU A 183 -0.45 -4.52 0.78
CA GLU A 183 0.85 -4.03 1.23
C GLU A 183 1.72 -5.22 1.66
N ILE A 184 2.88 -5.35 1.02
CA ILE A 184 3.84 -6.42 1.29
C ILE A 184 4.59 -6.10 2.58
N HIS A 185 4.13 -6.68 3.70
CA HIS A 185 4.40 -6.17 5.04
C HIS A 185 4.73 -7.27 6.07
N PRO A 186 5.74 -7.08 6.96
CA PRO A 186 6.03 -8.00 8.06
C PRO A 186 4.90 -8.07 9.09
N GLY A 187 4.36 -9.25 9.34
CA GLY A 187 3.10 -9.42 10.10
C GLY A 187 2.04 -10.11 9.26
N GLU A 188 2.21 -10.05 7.93
CA GLU A 188 1.33 -10.63 6.94
C GLU A 188 1.87 -11.97 6.44
N ASP A 189 0.97 -12.83 5.96
CA ASP A 189 1.42 -13.97 5.15
C ASP A 189 2.03 -13.48 3.82
N LEU A 190 1.60 -12.31 3.30
CA LEU A 190 2.16 -11.63 2.13
C LEU A 190 3.22 -10.61 2.56
N HIS A 191 4.44 -11.07 2.83
CA HIS A 191 5.52 -10.23 3.36
C HIS A 191 6.70 -10.07 2.40
N ASP A 192 6.72 -10.78 1.27
CA ASP A 192 7.72 -10.66 0.21
C ASP A 192 7.13 -11.08 -1.15
N GLY A 193 7.93 -11.01 -2.23
CA GLY A 193 7.48 -11.41 -3.56
C GLY A 193 7.14 -12.89 -3.68
N ALA A 194 7.92 -13.76 -3.01
CA ALA A 194 7.72 -15.21 -3.07
C ALA A 194 6.42 -15.66 -2.36
N SER A 195 6.06 -15.00 -1.26
CA SER A 195 4.80 -15.23 -0.56
C SER A 195 3.62 -14.64 -1.32
N PHE A 196 3.78 -13.48 -1.97
CA PHE A 196 2.78 -12.94 -2.88
C PHE A 196 2.49 -13.89 -4.06
N GLU A 197 3.53 -14.45 -4.69
CA GLU A 197 3.38 -15.43 -5.78
C GLU A 197 2.59 -16.68 -5.35
N ARG A 198 2.86 -17.21 -4.15
CA ARG A 198 2.12 -18.36 -3.60
C ARG A 198 0.64 -18.04 -3.42
N PHE A 199 0.32 -16.86 -2.91
CA PHE A 199 -1.06 -16.43 -2.77
C PHE A 199 -1.72 -16.22 -4.13
N LEU A 200 -1.02 -15.57 -5.07
CA LEU A 200 -1.52 -15.32 -6.41
C LEU A 200 -1.82 -16.64 -7.15
N GLU A 201 -0.97 -17.66 -6.99
CA GLU A 201 -1.25 -19.02 -7.47
C GLU A 201 -2.48 -19.62 -6.78
N ALA A 202 -2.59 -19.51 -5.45
CA ALA A 202 -3.71 -20.05 -4.68
C ALA A 202 -5.06 -19.37 -4.98
N VAL A 203 -5.06 -18.13 -5.48
CA VAL A 203 -6.24 -17.44 -6.00
C VAL A 203 -6.35 -17.49 -7.53
N ASP A 204 -5.70 -18.45 -8.19
CA ASP A 204 -5.80 -18.68 -9.64
C ASP A 204 -5.50 -17.42 -10.47
N GLN A 205 -4.46 -16.67 -10.10
CA GLN A 205 -4.03 -15.43 -10.76
C GLN A 205 -5.11 -14.33 -10.81
N HIS A 206 -6.01 -14.30 -9.82
CA HIS A 206 -7.15 -13.38 -9.76
C HIS A 206 -6.73 -11.94 -10.14
N PRO A 207 -7.40 -11.28 -11.11
CA PRO A 207 -6.93 -10.01 -11.66
C PRO A 207 -6.86 -8.88 -10.62
N ARG A 208 -7.71 -8.93 -9.59
CA ARG A 208 -7.75 -7.95 -8.50
C ARG A 208 -6.78 -8.19 -7.36
N ALA A 209 -6.04 -9.30 -7.33
CA ALA A 209 -4.98 -9.51 -6.35
C ALA A 209 -3.71 -8.78 -6.81
N ASN A 210 -3.52 -7.56 -6.30
CA ASN A 210 -2.47 -6.63 -6.70
C ASN A 210 -1.66 -6.18 -5.50
N ILE A 211 -0.61 -5.40 -5.76
CA ILE A 211 0.38 -5.00 -4.78
C ILE A 211 0.23 -3.51 -4.48
N LEU A 212 0.22 -3.20 -3.18
CA LEU A 212 0.66 -1.91 -2.68
C LEU A 212 2.17 -2.00 -2.45
N PHE A 213 2.93 -1.25 -3.23
CA PHE A 213 4.38 -1.19 -3.08
C PHE A 213 4.73 -0.20 -1.97
N ASP A 214 5.35 -0.69 -0.91
CA ASP A 214 6.00 0.12 0.12
C ASP A 214 7.47 -0.33 0.21
N PRO A 215 8.45 0.52 -0.15
CA PRO A 215 9.86 0.14 -0.15
C PRO A 215 10.45 0.02 1.26
N SER A 216 9.82 0.60 2.29
CA SER A 216 10.37 0.71 3.63
C SER A 216 10.61 -0.68 4.25
N HIS A 217 9.62 -1.56 4.18
CA HIS A 217 9.71 -2.92 4.69
C HIS A 217 10.65 -3.80 3.88
N LEU A 218 10.64 -3.64 2.55
CA LEU A 218 11.53 -4.39 1.65
C LEU A 218 13.00 -4.02 1.91
N LEU A 219 13.30 -2.74 2.16
CA LEU A 219 14.62 -2.31 2.61
C LEU A 219 14.98 -2.98 3.94
N LEU A 220 14.09 -2.99 4.94
CA LEU A 220 14.37 -3.58 6.24
C LEU A 220 14.60 -5.11 6.15
N GLN A 221 13.90 -5.78 5.24
CA GLN A 221 14.13 -7.19 4.93
C GLN A 221 15.40 -7.45 4.09
N GLN A 222 16.05 -6.39 3.58
CA GLN A 222 17.22 -6.45 2.69
C GLN A 222 16.91 -7.07 1.32
N LEU A 223 15.71 -6.83 0.80
CA LEU A 223 15.36 -7.17 -0.58
C LEU A 223 15.93 -6.17 -1.58
N ASP A 224 16.19 -6.65 -2.80
CA ASP A 224 16.36 -5.77 -3.95
C ASP A 224 14.99 -5.23 -4.38
N TYR A 225 14.54 -4.16 -3.71
CA TYR A 225 13.24 -3.54 -3.94
C TYR A 225 13.15 -2.80 -5.29
N LEU A 226 14.27 -2.57 -5.98
CA LEU A 226 14.27 -2.04 -7.34
C LEU A 226 13.99 -3.15 -8.35
N ALA A 227 14.64 -4.31 -8.20
CA ALA A 227 14.30 -5.50 -8.99
C ALA A 227 12.87 -5.99 -8.70
N PHE A 228 12.36 -5.80 -7.48
CA PHE A 228 10.96 -6.07 -7.14
C PHE A 228 9.99 -5.31 -8.08
N ILE A 229 10.26 -4.03 -8.36
CA ILE A 229 9.45 -3.28 -9.32
C ILE A 229 9.54 -3.90 -10.71
N ASP A 230 10.72 -4.31 -11.16
CA ASP A 230 10.89 -4.96 -12.47
C ASP A 230 10.04 -6.24 -12.59
N LEU A 231 10.01 -7.05 -11.53
CA LEU A 231 9.27 -8.30 -11.46
C LEU A 231 7.75 -8.10 -11.40
N TYR A 232 7.28 -7.09 -10.67
CA TYR A 232 5.86 -6.98 -10.31
C TYR A 232 5.17 -5.69 -10.79
N HIS A 233 5.77 -4.89 -11.67
CA HIS A 233 5.19 -3.62 -12.16
C HIS A 233 3.76 -3.76 -12.71
N GLU A 234 3.42 -4.89 -13.34
CA GLU A 234 2.06 -5.13 -13.84
C GLU A 234 1.02 -5.28 -12.71
N ARG A 235 1.46 -5.69 -11.51
CA ARG A 235 0.64 -5.89 -10.31
C ARG A 235 0.75 -4.75 -9.31
N ILE A 236 1.70 -3.84 -9.44
CA ILE A 236 1.80 -2.65 -8.58
C ILE A 236 0.71 -1.66 -8.99
N LYS A 237 -0.33 -1.52 -8.14
CA LYS A 237 -1.50 -0.66 -8.38
C LYS A 237 -1.68 0.43 -7.31
N ALA A 238 -0.95 0.33 -6.20
CA ALA A 238 -0.82 1.38 -5.19
C ALA A 238 0.65 1.54 -4.78
N PHE A 239 1.03 2.74 -4.32
CA PHE A 239 2.39 3.07 -3.92
C PHE A 239 2.40 3.97 -2.68
N HIS A 240 2.97 3.45 -1.60
CA HIS A 240 3.32 4.25 -0.42
C HIS A 240 4.78 4.72 -0.52
N VAL A 241 4.96 6.03 -0.45
CA VAL A 241 6.26 6.67 -0.29
C VAL A 241 6.55 6.69 1.20
N LYS A 242 7.29 5.68 1.67
CA LYS A 242 7.72 5.53 3.06
C LYS A 242 9.20 5.23 3.11
N ASP A 243 9.90 5.82 4.06
CA ASP A 243 11.36 5.72 4.17
C ASP A 243 11.76 4.91 5.41
N ALA A 244 12.90 4.28 5.31
CA ALA A 244 13.47 3.45 6.36
C ALA A 244 14.98 3.47 6.27
N GLU A 245 15.64 3.06 7.34
CA GLU A 245 17.07 2.76 7.32
C GLU A 245 17.35 1.45 8.03
N PHE A 246 18.37 0.75 7.56
CA PHE A 246 18.89 -0.46 8.18
C PHE A 246 20.38 -0.28 8.53
N ARG A 247 20.68 -0.25 9.82
CA ARG A 247 22.03 -0.07 10.38
C ARG A 247 22.30 -1.15 11.45
N PRO A 248 22.73 -2.36 11.04
CA PRO A 248 23.02 -3.44 11.99
C PRO A 248 24.25 -3.13 12.84
N ASN A 249 24.33 -3.78 13.99
CA ASN A 249 25.49 -3.72 14.86
C ASN A 249 25.82 -5.12 15.40
N GLY A 250 26.89 -5.25 16.19
CA GLY A 250 27.31 -6.54 16.74
C GLY A 250 26.32 -7.21 17.72
N ARG A 251 25.24 -6.51 18.12
CA ARG A 251 24.21 -7.01 19.05
C ARG A 251 22.89 -7.34 18.36
N SER A 252 22.51 -6.60 17.31
CA SER A 252 21.18 -6.68 16.71
C SER A 252 21.26 -6.54 15.19
N GLY A 253 20.54 -7.42 14.49
CA GLY A 253 20.43 -7.48 13.03
C GLY A 253 18.97 -7.34 12.57
N VAL A 254 18.60 -8.02 11.49
CA VAL A 254 17.26 -7.90 10.85
C VAL A 254 16.08 -8.22 11.79
N TYR A 255 16.28 -9.09 12.80
CA TYR A 255 15.24 -9.41 13.78
C TYR A 255 15.05 -8.35 14.88
N GLY A 256 15.91 -7.33 14.93
CA GLY A 256 15.72 -6.14 15.74
C GLY A 256 15.84 -6.31 17.26
N GLY A 257 16.07 -7.52 17.78
CA GLY A 257 16.39 -7.75 19.19
C GLY A 257 15.26 -7.46 20.19
N TYR A 258 14.03 -7.26 19.72
CA TYR A 258 12.91 -6.72 20.51
C TYR A 258 13.17 -5.32 21.10
N ASP A 259 14.13 -4.59 20.53
CA ASP A 259 14.43 -3.22 20.96
C ASP A 259 13.30 -2.26 20.54
N ALA A 260 13.19 -1.14 21.28
CA ALA A 260 12.32 -0.04 20.93
C ALA A 260 12.76 0.60 19.60
N TRP A 261 11.83 1.21 18.86
CA TRP A 261 12.07 1.74 17.51
C TRP A 261 13.34 2.59 17.33
N VAL A 262 13.67 3.42 18.32
CA VAL A 262 14.87 4.28 18.26
C VAL A 262 16.18 3.48 18.26
N ASP A 263 16.22 2.35 18.94
CA ASP A 263 17.41 1.52 19.16
C ASP A 263 17.51 0.35 18.16
N ARG A 264 16.45 0.09 17.39
CA ARG A 264 16.43 -0.98 16.38
C ARG A 264 17.40 -0.67 15.23
N PRO A 265 18.12 -1.68 14.71
CA PRO A 265 18.86 -1.58 13.47
C PRO A 265 18.01 -1.12 12.28
N GLY A 266 16.83 -1.71 12.15
CA GLY A 266 15.83 -1.35 11.15
C GLY A 266 14.77 -0.44 11.75
N ARG A 267 14.64 0.79 11.24
CA ARG A 267 13.67 1.76 11.75
C ARG A 267 13.14 2.67 10.64
N PHE A 268 11.88 3.08 10.78
CA PHE A 268 11.23 4.01 9.86
C PHE A 268 11.72 5.44 10.06
N ARG A 269 11.84 6.15 8.94
CA ARG A 269 12.39 7.49 8.85
C ARG A 269 11.42 8.38 8.07
N SER A 270 11.46 9.68 8.37
CA SER A 270 10.81 10.65 7.50
C SER A 270 11.47 10.64 6.13
N LEU A 271 10.72 10.94 5.07
CA LEU A 271 11.23 10.93 3.70
C LEU A 271 12.52 11.77 3.56
N GLY A 272 13.57 11.12 3.03
CA GLY A 272 14.88 11.72 2.79
C GLY A 272 15.86 11.58 3.96
N ASP A 273 15.40 11.15 5.14
CA ASP A 273 16.27 10.87 6.29
C ASP A 273 16.73 9.40 6.34
N GLY A 274 16.17 8.52 5.50
CA GLY A 274 16.51 7.10 5.44
C GLY A 274 17.46 6.73 4.31
N GLN A 275 17.30 5.51 3.80
CA GLN A 275 18.20 4.87 2.83
C GLN A 275 17.47 4.38 1.57
N VAL A 276 16.15 4.60 1.46
CA VAL A 276 15.39 4.21 0.27
C VAL A 276 15.84 5.03 -0.95
N ASP A 277 16.15 4.35 -2.06
CA ASP A 277 16.48 4.99 -3.34
C ASP A 277 15.21 5.44 -4.08
N PHE A 278 14.67 6.58 -3.65
CA PHE A 278 13.50 7.17 -4.30
C PHE A 278 13.77 7.56 -5.75
N LYS A 279 14.98 7.97 -6.11
CA LYS A 279 15.29 8.31 -7.52
C LYS A 279 15.17 7.07 -8.41
N GLY A 280 15.71 5.94 -7.96
CA GLY A 280 15.56 4.65 -8.61
C GLY A 280 14.11 4.20 -8.71
N ILE A 281 13.35 4.27 -7.62
CA ILE A 281 11.93 3.88 -7.57
C ILE A 281 11.10 4.70 -8.54
N PHE A 282 11.15 6.03 -8.44
CA PHE A 282 10.36 6.90 -9.32
C PHE A 282 10.78 6.76 -10.80
N SER A 283 12.07 6.49 -11.08
CA SER A 283 12.53 6.17 -12.44
C SER A 283 11.94 4.88 -12.98
N LYS A 284 11.89 3.80 -12.18
CA LYS A 284 11.29 2.53 -12.59
C LYS A 284 9.78 2.61 -12.74
N LEU A 285 9.08 3.23 -11.79
CA LEU A 285 7.64 3.45 -11.90
C LEU A 285 7.28 4.29 -13.13
N ALA A 286 8.09 5.31 -13.45
CA ALA A 286 7.95 6.08 -14.68
C ALA A 286 8.24 5.23 -15.94
N GLN A 287 9.31 4.42 -15.93
CA GLN A 287 9.66 3.50 -17.02
C GLN A 287 8.52 2.53 -17.36
N TYR A 288 7.84 2.00 -16.34
CA TYR A 288 6.72 1.07 -16.51
C TYR A 288 5.35 1.73 -16.63
N GLY A 289 5.30 3.07 -16.64
CA GLY A 289 4.05 3.81 -16.88
C GLY A 289 3.05 3.76 -15.71
N TYR A 290 3.49 3.60 -14.47
CA TYR A 290 2.61 3.64 -13.30
C TYR A 290 1.81 4.95 -13.26
N ASP A 291 0.48 4.84 -13.18
CA ASP A 291 -0.47 5.94 -13.28
C ASP A 291 -1.21 6.24 -11.96
N GLY A 292 -1.08 5.37 -10.96
CA GLY A 292 -1.63 5.55 -9.61
C GLY A 292 -0.97 6.66 -8.79
N TRP A 293 -1.39 6.80 -7.53
CA TRP A 293 -0.91 7.84 -6.63
C TRP A 293 0.42 7.47 -5.96
N ALA A 294 1.28 8.48 -5.77
CA ALA A 294 2.38 8.43 -4.80
C ALA A 294 1.88 9.01 -3.48
N VAL A 295 1.59 8.13 -2.52
CA VAL A 295 0.96 8.49 -1.24
C VAL A 295 2.03 8.47 -0.14
N LEU A 296 2.22 9.59 0.58
CA LEU A 296 3.03 9.60 1.79
C LEU A 296 2.36 8.72 2.84
N GLU A 297 3.08 7.69 3.28
CA GLU A 297 2.81 7.04 4.55
C GLU A 297 3.89 7.50 5.54
N TRP A 298 3.49 8.24 6.58
CA TRP A 298 4.46 8.84 7.48
C TRP A 298 4.71 7.98 8.72
N GLU A 299 5.94 7.55 8.91
CA GLU A 299 6.42 7.00 10.18
C GLU A 299 7.86 7.45 10.44
N CYS A 300 8.13 7.95 11.64
CA CYS A 300 9.50 8.27 12.05
C CYS A 300 9.63 8.22 13.57
N CYS A 301 10.58 7.45 14.08
CA CYS A 301 10.82 7.36 15.52
C CYS A 301 11.57 8.57 16.11
N LEU A 302 11.90 9.59 15.30
CA LEU A 302 12.68 10.77 15.72
C LEU A 302 12.04 12.12 15.35
N LYS A 303 11.41 12.23 14.18
CA LYS A 303 10.86 13.49 13.66
C LYS A 303 9.40 13.63 14.08
N HIS A 304 8.93 14.87 14.25
CA HIS A 304 7.52 15.14 14.52
C HIS A 304 6.65 14.86 13.27
N PRO A 305 5.43 14.31 13.41
CA PRO A 305 4.53 14.01 12.28
C PRO A 305 4.29 15.22 11.38
N GLU A 306 4.00 16.38 11.94
CA GLU A 306 3.69 17.59 11.15
C GLU A 306 4.88 18.07 10.30
N ASP A 307 6.11 17.94 10.80
CA ASP A 307 7.31 18.28 10.01
C ASP A 307 7.47 17.30 8.86
N GLY A 308 7.26 16.01 9.11
CA GLY A 308 7.30 15.00 8.07
C GLY A 308 6.22 15.17 7.01
N ALA A 309 5.00 15.53 7.40
CA ALA A 309 3.94 15.87 6.46
C ALA A 309 4.29 17.12 5.62
N ARG A 310 4.81 18.17 6.25
CA ARG A 310 5.22 19.41 5.57
C ARG A 310 6.36 19.18 4.58
N GLU A 311 7.29 18.29 4.91
CA GLU A 311 8.44 17.94 4.06
C GLU A 311 8.09 16.92 2.97
N GLY A 312 7.10 16.05 3.21
CA GLY A 312 6.73 14.97 2.29
C GLY A 312 6.14 15.45 0.95
N ALA A 313 5.27 16.47 0.97
CA ALA A 313 4.66 16.99 -0.26
C ALA A 313 5.70 17.51 -1.28
N PRO A 314 6.62 18.43 -0.93
CA PRO A 314 7.67 18.84 -1.86
C PRO A 314 8.61 17.69 -2.22
N PHE A 315 8.94 16.81 -1.28
CA PHE A 315 9.80 15.66 -1.56
C PHE A 315 9.23 14.77 -2.67
N ILE A 316 7.97 14.34 -2.55
CA ILE A 316 7.31 13.48 -3.54
C ILE A 316 7.20 14.20 -4.88
N ARG A 317 6.73 15.45 -4.88
CA ARG A 317 6.60 16.27 -6.10
C ARG A 317 7.91 16.36 -6.87
N ASP A 318 9.03 16.56 -6.17
CA ASP A 318 10.34 16.76 -6.80
C ASP A 318 10.96 15.45 -7.33
N HIS A 319 10.47 14.29 -6.88
CA HIS A 319 10.86 12.97 -7.42
C HIS A 319 9.96 12.49 -8.57
N MET A 320 8.71 12.97 -8.65
CA MET A 320 7.80 12.63 -9.74
C MET A 320 8.37 13.02 -11.10
N ILE A 321 8.30 12.09 -12.05
CA ILE A 321 8.83 12.29 -13.41
C ILE A 321 7.69 12.53 -14.38
N ARG A 322 7.76 13.66 -15.10
CA ARG A 322 6.91 13.90 -16.27
C ARG A 322 7.50 13.16 -17.48
N LEU A 323 6.76 12.18 -18.00
CA LEU A 323 7.18 11.40 -19.16
C LEU A 323 7.28 12.27 -20.44
N THR A 324 8.26 11.96 -21.28
CA THR A 324 8.42 12.56 -22.62
C THR A 324 7.35 12.04 -23.58
N ASP A 325 6.86 12.91 -24.47
CA ASP A 325 5.92 12.58 -25.55
C ASP A 325 6.63 12.19 -26.86
N ARG A 326 7.97 12.20 -26.88
CA ARG A 326 8.82 11.90 -28.05
C ARG A 326 9.99 11.01 -27.66
N ALA A 327 10.52 10.23 -28.61
CA ALA A 327 11.74 9.46 -28.35
C ALA A 327 12.93 10.41 -28.22
N PHE A 328 13.88 10.06 -27.36
CA PHE A 328 15.00 10.93 -27.00
C PHE A 328 15.82 11.39 -28.23
N ASP A 329 16.12 10.47 -29.14
CA ASP A 329 16.94 10.73 -30.33
C ASP A 329 16.11 11.02 -31.61
N ASP A 330 14.80 11.30 -31.49
CA ASP A 330 13.95 11.60 -32.67
C ASP A 330 14.50 12.78 -33.49
N PHE A 331 15.19 13.74 -32.85
CA PHE A 331 15.82 14.88 -33.52
C PHE A 331 17.01 14.48 -34.42
N ALA A 332 17.59 13.30 -34.22
CA ALA A 332 18.69 12.72 -34.99
C ALA A 332 18.25 11.54 -35.87
N GLY A 333 16.94 11.28 -35.96
CA GLY A 333 16.38 10.18 -36.73
C GLY A 333 16.73 10.25 -38.22
N VAL A 334 17.23 9.14 -38.75
CA VAL A 334 17.39 8.90 -40.19
C VAL A 334 16.24 8.01 -40.69
N GLY A 335 15.87 8.14 -41.97
CA GLY A 335 14.71 7.42 -42.53
C GLY A 335 14.82 5.89 -42.36
N SER A 336 13.67 5.24 -42.17
CA SER A 336 13.57 3.81 -41.85
C SER A 336 12.97 3.02 -43.02
N ASP A 337 13.76 2.74 -44.04
CA ASP A 337 13.38 1.78 -45.07
C ASP A 337 14.31 0.55 -45.04
N GLU A 338 13.79 -0.61 -45.48
CA GLU A 338 14.52 -1.88 -45.42
C GLU A 338 15.82 -1.84 -46.25
N VAL A 339 15.83 -1.11 -47.37
CA VAL A 339 17.02 -0.95 -48.23
C VAL A 339 18.09 -0.13 -47.50
N PHE A 340 17.71 0.93 -46.81
CA PHE A 340 18.58 1.72 -45.96
C PHE A 340 19.13 0.89 -44.80
N ASN A 341 18.28 0.11 -44.13
CA ASN A 341 18.71 -0.79 -43.05
C ASN A 341 19.73 -1.82 -43.55
N ARG A 342 19.49 -2.47 -44.70
CA ARG A 342 20.44 -3.42 -45.30
C ARG A 342 21.78 -2.76 -45.61
N ARG A 343 21.80 -1.55 -46.18
CA ARG A 343 23.04 -0.80 -46.43
C ARG A 343 23.79 -0.46 -45.15
N VAL A 344 23.09 0.01 -44.11
CA VAL A 344 23.70 0.31 -42.79
C VAL A 344 24.30 -0.95 -42.16
N LEU A 345 23.64 -2.09 -42.31
CA LEU A 345 24.10 -3.39 -41.82
C LEU A 345 25.19 -4.02 -42.71
N GLY A 346 25.56 -3.42 -43.85
CA GLY A 346 26.51 -3.98 -44.80
C GLY A 346 26.00 -5.24 -45.53
N LEU A 347 24.69 -5.45 -45.55
CA LEU A 347 24.04 -6.57 -46.23
C LEU A 347 23.65 -6.14 -47.65
N SER A 348 24.10 -6.90 -48.65
CA SER A 348 23.78 -6.70 -50.07
C SER A 348 22.32 -7.02 -50.37
#